data_AF-A0A956RW12-F1
#
_entry.id   AF-A0A956RW12-F1
#
_cell.length_a   1.000
_cell.length_b   1.000
_cell.length_c   1.000
_cell.angle_alpha   90.00
_cell.angle_beta   90.00
_cell.angle_gamma   90.00
#
_symmetry.space_group_name_H-M   'P 1'
#
loop_
_entity.id
_entity.type
_entity.pdbx_description
1 polymer ?
#
loop_
_entity_poly.entity_id
_entity_poly.type
_entity_poly.pdbx_seq_one_letter_code
_entity_poly.pdbx_strand_id
1 'polypeptide(L)' 'KTGWGGQDGQDIGWFVGYVERGGQVYYFANCVQIASSELENVERAVQFDQSRKGIALAILKDLQIFE' A
#
# COMPACT_ATOMS: atom_id res chain seq x y z
N LYS A 1 -1.66 8.81 3.30
CA LYS A 1 -0.25 8.85 3.78
C LYS A 1 0.41 7.49 3.53
N THR A 2 1.66 7.47 3.07
CA THR A 2 2.45 6.23 3.01
C THR A 2 3.37 6.09 4.23
N GLY A 3 3.70 4.84 4.54
CA GLY A 3 4.68 4.45 5.55
C GLY A 3 5.48 3.23 5.08
N TRP A 4 6.68 3.10 5.61
CA TRP A 4 7.56 1.95 5.45
C TRP A 4 8.41 1.86 6.71
N GLY A 5 8.42 0.70 7.37
CA GLY A 5 9.38 0.38 8.42
C GLY A 5 9.80 -1.08 8.35
N GLY A 6 10.93 -1.41 8.96
CA GLY A 6 11.42 -2.78 9.12
C GLY A 6 11.26 -3.25 10.56
N GLN A 7 10.81 -4.49 10.75
CA GLN A 7 10.71 -5.14 12.05
C GLN A 7 10.87 -6.66 11.90
N ASP A 8 11.68 -7.29 12.76
CA ASP A 8 11.81 -8.75 12.85
C ASP A 8 12.13 -9.46 11.51
N GLY A 9 12.99 -8.85 10.68
CA GLY A 9 13.38 -9.38 9.37
C GLY A 9 12.30 -9.25 8.29
N GLN A 10 11.28 -8.43 8.53
CA GLN A 10 10.21 -8.10 7.59
C GLN A 10 10.18 -6.60 7.34
N ASP A 11 9.99 -6.22 6.09
CA ASP A 11 9.61 -4.87 5.71
C ASP A 11 8.09 -4.75 5.66
N ILE A 12 7.56 -3.73 6.31
CA ILE A 12 6.14 -3.48 6.49
C ILE A 12 5.80 -2.14 5.84
N GLY A 13 5.00 -2.23 4.78
CA GLY A 13 4.59 -1.12 3.94
C GLY A 13 3.15 -0.73 4.22
N TRP A 14 2.92 0.57 4.40
CA TRP A 14 1.59 1.12 4.67
C TRP A 14 1.16 2.14 3.63
N PHE A 15 -0.12 2.09 3.26
CA PHE A 15 -0.82 3.20 2.62
C PHE A 15 -2.20 3.33 3.25
N VAL A 16 -2.37 4.40 4.04
CA VAL A 16 -3.56 4.65 4.85
C VAL A 16 -4.16 5.98 4.45
N GLY A 17 -5.48 6.11 4.51
CA GLY A 17 -6.16 7.36 4.19
C GLY A 17 -7.65 7.19 4.03
N TYR A 18 -8.23 8.12 3.29
CA TYR A 18 -9.64 8.09 2.93
C TYR A 18 -9.83 8.64 1.52
N VAL A 19 -10.95 8.27 0.90
CA VAL A 19 -11.44 8.84 -0.37
C VAL A 19 -12.81 9.44 -0.12
N GLU A 20 -13.05 10.63 -0.66
CA GLU A 20 -14.37 11.26 -0.65
C GLU A 20 -15.01 11.09 -2.02
N ARG A 21 -16.21 10.50 -2.08
CA ARG A 21 -16.97 10.34 -3.34
C ARG A 21 -18.46 10.34 -3.06
N GLY A 22 -19.20 11.14 -3.84
CA GLY A 22 -20.67 11.20 -3.75
C GLY A 22 -21.18 11.60 -2.36
N GLY A 23 -20.47 12.51 -1.67
CA GLY A 23 -20.82 12.94 -0.31
C GLY A 23 -20.54 11.90 0.79
N GLN A 24 -19.91 10.77 0.45
CA GLN A 24 -19.51 9.73 1.39
C GLN A 24 -17.98 9.71 1.56
N VAL A 25 -17.53 9.23 2.71
CA VAL A 25 -16.11 9.08 3.05
C VAL A 25 -15.78 7.59 3.22
N TYR A 26 -14.79 7.11 2.48
CA TYR A 26 -14.32 5.73 2.49
C TYR A 26 -12.93 5.68 3.08
N TYR A 27 -12.82 5.23 4.33
CA TYR A 27 -11.54 5.05 5.01
C TYR A 27 -10.88 3.73 4.61
N PHE A 28 -9.57 3.73 4.45
CA PHE A 28 -8.81 2.52 4.15
C PHE A 28 -7.46 2.48 4.87
N ALA A 29 -7.02 1.27 5.17
CA ALA A 29 -5.67 0.98 5.63
C ALA A 29 -5.12 -0.23 4.86
N ASN A 30 -4.17 0.02 3.96
CA ASN A 30 -3.45 -1.05 3.28
C ASN A 30 -2.13 -1.32 3.99
N CYS A 31 -1.90 -2.59 4.35
CA CYS A 31 -0.68 -3.10 4.97
C CYS A 31 -0.16 -4.26 4.14
N VAL A 32 1.09 -4.18 3.70
CA VAL A 32 1.76 -5.25 2.95
C VAL A 32 3.09 -5.56 3.60
N GLN A 33 3.47 -6.83 3.58
CA GLN A 33 4.68 -7.32 4.22
C GLN A 33 5.51 -8.14 3.23
N ILE A 34 6.82 -8.05 3.35
CA ILE A 34 7.77 -8.85 2.59
C ILE A 34 9.01 -9.13 3.44
N ALA A 35 9.63 -10.29 3.26
CA ALA A 35 10.89 -10.59 3.92
C ALA A 35 11.94 -9.55 3.51
N SER A 36 12.66 -8.98 4.48
CA SER A 36 13.65 -7.93 4.21
C SER A 36 14.75 -8.38 3.26
N SER A 37 15.10 -9.67 3.28
CA SER A 37 16.07 -10.27 2.37
C SER A 37 15.66 -10.18 0.89
N GLU A 38 14.36 -10.14 0.58
CA GLU A 38 13.89 -9.97 -0.80
C GLU A 38 14.11 -8.54 -1.32
N LEU A 39 14.31 -7.57 -0.42
CA LEU A 39 14.49 -6.15 -0.77
C LEU A 39 15.95 -5.74 -0.94
N GLU A 40 16.89 -6.66 -0.76
CA GLU A 40 18.30 -6.46 -1.13
C GLU A 40 18.46 -6.23 -2.65
N ASN A 41 17.49 -6.74 -3.44
CA ASN A 41 17.37 -6.41 -4.86
C ASN A 41 16.62 -5.07 -5.03
N VAL A 42 17.27 -4.11 -5.69
CA VAL A 42 16.71 -2.75 -5.89
C VAL A 42 15.39 -2.76 -6.66
N GLU A 43 15.23 -3.62 -7.67
CA GLU A 43 13.99 -3.73 -8.44
C GLU A 43 12.84 -4.22 -7.54
N ARG A 44 13.11 -5.20 -6.67
CA ARG A 44 12.15 -5.69 -5.68
C ARG A 44 11.78 -4.60 -4.68
N ALA A 45 12.74 -3.81 -4.21
CA ALA A 45 12.48 -2.68 -3.32
C ALA A 45 11.58 -1.61 -3.98
N VAL A 46 11.82 -1.30 -5.25
CA VAL A 46 10.96 -0.38 -6.03
C VAL A 46 9.56 -0.97 -6.22
N GLN A 47 9.44 -2.26 -6.53
CA GLN A 47 8.15 -2.93 -6.66
C GLN A 47 7.37 -2.93 -5.34
N PHE A 48 8.04 -3.19 -4.21
CA PHE A 48 7.42 -3.11 -2.89
C PHE A 48 6.93 -1.68 -2.59
N ASP A 49 7.75 -0.66 -2.87
CA ASP A 49 7.37 0.75 -2.71
C ASP A 49 6.06 1.08 -3.44
N GLN A 50 5.96 0.66 -4.70
CA GLN A 50 4.83 0.90 -5.59
C GLN A 50 3.59 0.10 -5.19
N SER A 51 3.76 -1.17 -4.81
CA SER A 51 2.67 -2.10 -4.50
C SER A 51 1.74 -1.59 -3.41
N ARG A 52 2.27 -0.90 -2.39
CA ARG A 52 1.51 -0.33 -1.26
C ARG A 52 0.38 0.58 -1.73
N LYS A 53 0.63 1.41 -2.75
CA LYS A 53 -0.42 2.24 -3.35
C LYS A 53 -1.19 1.48 -4.42
N GLY A 54 -0.50 0.74 -5.28
CA GLY A 54 -1.09 0.04 -6.41
C GLY A 54 -2.22 -0.90 -6.02
N ILE A 55 -2.01 -1.72 -4.99
CA ILE A 55 -3.02 -2.65 -4.47
C ILE A 55 -4.25 -1.90 -3.96
N ALA A 56 -4.05 -0.88 -3.12
CA ALA A 56 -5.16 -0.11 -2.56
C ALA A 56 -5.97 0.61 -3.65
N LEU A 57 -5.30 1.21 -4.63
CA LEU A 57 -5.95 1.91 -5.73
C LEU A 57 -6.71 0.95 -6.65
N ALA A 58 -6.17 -0.24 -6.91
CA ALA A 58 -6.88 -1.28 -7.66
C ALA A 58 -8.16 -1.70 -6.94
N ILE A 59 -8.10 -1.97 -5.62
CA ILE A 59 -9.28 -2.31 -4.82
C ILE A 59 -10.31 -1.18 -4.84
N LEU A 60 -9.89 0.07 -4.63
CA LEU A 60 -10.81 1.22 -4.64
C LEU A 60 -11.45 1.43 -6.01
N LYS A 61 -10.74 1.12 -7.09
CA LYS A 61 -11.27 1.14 -8.45
C LYS A 61 -12.27 0.01 -8.71
N ASP A 62 -11.96 -1.20 -8.28
CA ASP A 62 -12.84 -2.37 -8.41
C ASP A 62 -14.15 -2.17 -7.62
N LEU A 63 -14.07 -1.49 -6.47
CA LEU A 63 -15.22 -1.07 -5.67
C LEU A 63 -15.97 0.14 -6.24
N GLN A 64 -15.51 0.70 -7.36
CA GLN A 64 -16.09 1.89 -8.00
C GLN A 64 -16.09 3.13 -7.08
N ILE A 65 -15.09 3.24 -6.20
CA ILE A 65 -14.89 4.35 -5.26
C ILE A 65 -13.88 5.37 -5.81
N PHE A 66 -12.98 4.96 -6.72
CA PHE A 66 -11.93 5.80 -7.31
C PHE A 66 -11.76 5.49 -8.81
N GLU A 67 -11.22 6.41 -9.62
CA GLU A 67 -11.05 6.25 -11.08
C GLU A 67 -9.58 6.07 -11.53
#